data_AF-A0A1G7LWM7-F1
#
_entry.id   AF-A0A1G7LWM7-F1
#
_cell.length_a   1.000
_cell.length_b   1.000
_cell.length_c   1.000
_cell.angle_alpha   90.00
_cell.angle_beta   90.00
_cell.angle_gamma   90.00
#
_symmetry.space_group_name_H-M   'P 1'
#
loop_
_entity.id
_entity.type
_entity.pdbx_description
1 polymer ?
#
loop_
_entity_poly.entity_id
_entity_poly.type
_entity_poly.pdbx_seq_one_letter_code
_entity_poly.pdbx_strand_id
1 'polypeptide(L)'
;MLESCQNAQERWGGVHLLIDRWLQERAELIKAYAAIDDVSDKILMQRFCEILVDYVSAGHFEVYQQLTDEARAFDDQRGLELAKQIYPRIEVITEAALAFNDRCDAGDCGDTEAVSAELTRLGQMLHERFELEDCLIEVLHTAHQQQATAAVV
;
A
#
# COMPACT_ATOMS: atom_id res chain seq x y z
N MET A 1 3.65 33.93 1.06
CA MET A 1 2.28 33.45 1.39
C MET A 1 1.60 32.85 0.17
N LEU A 2 1.53 33.53 -0.99
CA LEU A 2 0.97 32.94 -2.22
C LEU A 2 1.82 31.79 -2.81
N GLU A 3 3.16 31.91 -2.79
CA GLU A 3 4.08 30.85 -3.26
C GLU A 3 4.01 29.56 -2.42
N SER A 4 3.63 29.67 -1.15
CA SER A 4 3.48 28.54 -0.24
C SER A 4 2.23 27.72 -0.57
N CYS A 5 1.14 28.40 -0.92
CA CYS A 5 -0.11 27.75 -1.34
C CYS A 5 0.01 27.10 -2.73
N GLN A 6 0.70 27.75 -3.68
CA GLN A 6 0.95 27.18 -5.01
C GLN A 6 1.78 25.89 -4.93
N ASN A 7 2.86 25.89 -4.13
CA ASN A 7 3.68 24.69 -3.91
C ASN A 7 2.90 23.55 -3.23
N ALA A 8 2.02 23.87 -2.27
CA ALA A 8 1.21 22.85 -1.59
C ALA A 8 0.18 22.20 -2.56
N GLN A 9 -0.40 22.99 -3.46
CA GLN A 9 -1.35 22.50 -4.48
C GLN A 9 -0.69 21.57 -5.50
N GLU A 10 0.45 21.97 -6.05
CA GLU A 10 1.19 21.17 -7.04
C GLU A 10 1.68 19.85 -6.43
N ARG A 11 2.11 19.90 -5.15
CA ARG A 11 2.44 18.70 -4.37
C ARG A 11 1.24 17.80 -4.18
N TRP A 12 0.12 18.33 -3.69
CA TRP A 12 -1.11 17.55 -3.49
C TRP A 12 -1.56 16.86 -4.78
N GLY A 13 -1.54 17.57 -5.92
CA GLY A 13 -1.86 16.99 -7.22
C GLY A 13 -0.89 15.87 -7.67
N GLY A 14 0.40 16.01 -7.38
CA GLY A 14 1.39 14.97 -7.66
C GLY A 14 1.22 13.73 -6.78
N VAL A 15 0.95 13.92 -5.49
CA VAL A 15 0.66 12.83 -4.54
C VAL A 15 -0.64 12.11 -4.91
N HIS A 16 -1.66 12.84 -5.36
CA HIS A 16 -2.92 12.25 -5.82
C HIS A 16 -2.70 11.27 -7.00
N LEU A 17 -1.93 11.68 -8.01
CA LEU A 17 -1.61 10.81 -9.15
C LEU A 17 -0.78 9.59 -8.76
N LEU A 18 0.11 9.74 -7.78
CA LEU A 18 0.87 8.62 -7.21
C LEU A 18 -0.06 7.62 -6.52
N ILE A 19 -1.00 8.11 -5.71
CA ILE A 19 -2.00 7.26 -5.02
C ILE A 19 -2.87 6.53 -6.04
N ASP A 20 -3.37 7.20 -7.09
CA ASP A 20 -4.18 6.58 -8.14
C ASP A 20 -3.44 5.40 -8.81
N ARG A 21 -2.16 5.60 -9.14
CA ARG A 21 -1.32 4.53 -9.70
C ARG A 21 -1.16 3.37 -8.72
N TRP A 22 -0.92 3.67 -7.45
CA TRP A 22 -0.73 2.63 -6.43
C TRP A 22 -2.02 1.84 -6.15
N LEU A 23 -3.18 2.50 -6.18
CA LEU A 23 -4.48 1.83 -6.11
C LEU A 23 -4.75 0.94 -7.34
N GLN A 24 -4.23 1.32 -8.51
CA GLN A 24 -4.27 0.45 -9.69
C GLN A 24 -3.39 -0.80 -9.50
N GLU A 25 -2.20 -0.67 -8.90
CA GLU A 25 -1.35 -1.80 -8.54
C GLU A 25 -2.01 -2.71 -7.50
N ARG A 26 -2.73 -2.15 -6.51
CA ARG A 26 -3.57 -2.91 -5.58
C ARG A 26 -4.63 -3.73 -6.33
N ALA A 27 -5.30 -3.14 -7.31
CA ALA A 27 -6.32 -3.84 -8.09
C ALA A 27 -5.71 -4.99 -8.89
N GLU A 28 -4.49 -4.84 -9.44
CA GLU A 28 -3.78 -5.94 -10.10
C GLU A 28 -3.37 -7.04 -9.11
N LEU A 29 -2.94 -6.69 -7.90
CA LEU A 29 -2.66 -7.68 -6.84
C LEU A 29 -3.90 -8.49 -6.47
N ILE A 30 -5.06 -7.84 -6.30
CA ILE A 30 -6.32 -8.51 -5.99
C ILE A 30 -6.73 -9.46 -7.12
N LYS A 31 -6.59 -9.03 -8.39
CA LYS A 31 -6.86 -9.89 -9.55
C LYS A 31 -5.91 -11.08 -9.60
N ALA A 32 -4.62 -10.87 -9.35
CA ALA A 32 -3.63 -11.93 -9.34
C ALA A 32 -3.93 -12.96 -8.24
N TYR A 33 -4.28 -12.51 -7.02
CA TYR A 33 -4.70 -13.38 -5.93
C TYR A 33 -5.95 -14.20 -6.31
N ALA A 34 -6.97 -13.55 -6.87
CA ALA A 34 -8.22 -14.21 -7.25
C ALA A 34 -8.07 -15.20 -8.41
N ALA A 35 -7.00 -15.07 -9.21
CA ALA A 35 -6.70 -15.98 -10.31
C ALA A 35 -5.99 -17.26 -9.86
N ILE A 36 -5.57 -17.36 -8.60
CA ILE A 36 -4.93 -18.58 -8.07
C ILE A 36 -6.04 -19.59 -7.76
N ASP A 37 -6.21 -20.57 -8.64
CA ASP A 37 -7.08 -21.73 -8.46
C ASP A 37 -6.31 -22.99 -8.05
N ASP A 38 -5.03 -23.07 -8.42
CA ASP A 38 -4.10 -24.14 -8.06
C ASP A 38 -2.76 -23.57 -7.58
N VAL A 39 -2.47 -23.74 -6.29
CA VAL A 39 -1.22 -23.30 -5.66
C VAL A 39 0.01 -24.10 -6.11
N SER A 40 -0.18 -25.20 -6.83
CA SER A 40 0.92 -25.97 -7.44
C SER A 40 1.38 -25.37 -8.78
N ASP A 41 0.61 -24.46 -9.38
CA ASP A 41 1.03 -23.72 -10.56
C ASP A 41 2.09 -22.67 -10.20
N LYS A 42 3.34 -23.05 -10.39
CA LYS A 42 4.50 -22.20 -10.09
C LYS A 42 4.50 -20.90 -10.87
N ILE A 43 3.96 -20.86 -12.09
CA ILE A 43 3.96 -19.66 -12.92
C ILE A 43 2.96 -18.65 -12.35
N LEU A 44 1.76 -19.12 -11.98
CA LEU A 44 0.75 -18.27 -11.33
C LEU A 44 1.23 -17.77 -9.98
N MET A 45 1.80 -18.66 -9.15
CA MET A 45 2.32 -18.30 -7.83
C MET A 45 3.47 -17.30 -7.92
N GLN A 46 4.43 -17.51 -8.83
CA GLN A 46 5.55 -16.59 -9.04
C GLN A 46 5.04 -15.21 -9.48
N ARG A 47 4.13 -15.16 -10.45
CA ARG A 47 3.55 -13.89 -10.91
C ARG A 47 2.81 -13.15 -9.80
N PHE A 48 2.07 -13.86 -8.96
CA PHE A 48 1.43 -13.26 -7.78
C PHE A 48 2.47 -12.67 -6.82
N CYS A 49 3.55 -13.41 -6.54
CA CYS A 49 4.59 -12.96 -5.62
C CYS A 49 5.35 -11.74 -6.16
N GLU A 50 5.63 -11.69 -7.47
CA GLU A 50 6.23 -10.51 -8.12
C GLU A 50 5.35 -9.26 -7.92
N ILE A 51 4.05 -9.36 -8.21
CA ILE A 51 3.10 -8.25 -8.04
C ILE A 51 2.95 -7.86 -6.55
N LEU A 52 2.94 -8.86 -5.66
CA LEU A 52 2.87 -8.65 -4.21
C LEU A 52 4.07 -7.84 -3.71
N VAL A 53 5.28 -8.26 -4.08
CA VAL A 53 6.53 -7.60 -3.65
C VAL A 53 6.60 -6.19 -4.22
N ASP A 54 6.23 -5.99 -5.49
CA ASP A 54 6.16 -4.67 -6.11
C ASP A 54 5.19 -3.75 -5.35
N TYR A 55 3.98 -4.24 -5.05
CA TYR A 55 2.96 -3.47 -4.34
C TYR A 55 3.36 -3.08 -2.90
N VAL A 56 3.92 -4.02 -2.14
CA VAL A 56 4.37 -3.72 -0.76
C VAL A 56 5.57 -2.76 -0.77
N SER A 57 6.47 -2.91 -1.75
CA SER A 57 7.66 -2.07 -1.90
C SER A 57 7.30 -0.64 -2.29
N ALA A 58 6.40 -0.44 -3.26
CA ALA A 58 5.92 0.88 -3.66
C ALA A 58 5.30 1.64 -2.47
N GLY A 59 4.57 0.94 -1.61
CA GLY A 59 4.05 1.50 -0.36
C GLY A 59 5.15 2.09 0.52
N HIS A 60 6.15 1.28 0.89
CA HIS A 60 7.21 1.66 1.83
C HIS A 60 8.21 2.68 1.27
N PHE A 61 8.60 2.56 0.01
CA PHE A 61 9.69 3.36 -0.56
C PHE A 61 9.22 4.64 -1.25
N GLU A 62 7.92 4.77 -1.54
CA GLU A 62 7.40 5.93 -2.27
C GLU A 62 6.16 6.49 -1.59
N VAL A 63 5.08 5.72 -1.48
CA VAL A 63 3.76 6.26 -1.14
C VAL A 63 3.67 6.77 0.31
N TYR A 64 4.09 5.98 1.30
CA TYR A 64 3.98 6.40 2.71
C TYR A 64 4.86 7.62 3.02
N GLN A 65 5.99 7.75 2.34
CA GLN A 65 6.83 8.93 2.46
C GLN A 65 6.11 10.16 1.91
N GLN A 66 5.53 10.07 0.71
CA GLN A 66 4.81 11.19 0.10
C GLN A 66 3.58 11.61 0.92
N LEU A 67 2.80 10.66 1.45
CA LEU A 67 1.68 10.95 2.36
C LEU A 67 2.15 11.67 3.64
N THR A 68 3.28 11.22 4.21
CA THR A 68 3.86 11.84 5.41
C THR A 68 4.38 13.26 5.12
N ASP A 69 5.03 13.45 3.96
CA ASP A 69 5.56 14.75 3.54
C ASP A 69 4.44 15.75 3.22
N GLU A 70 3.34 15.28 2.65
CA GLU A 70 2.12 16.08 2.45
C GLU A 70 1.53 16.54 3.79
N ALA A 71 1.28 15.61 4.71
CA ALA A 71 0.76 15.95 6.03
C ALA A 71 1.66 16.93 6.80
N ARG A 72 2.98 16.85 6.65
CA ARG A 72 3.92 17.86 7.19
C ARG A 72 3.77 19.22 6.52
N ALA A 73 3.55 19.25 5.20
CA ALA A 73 3.38 20.51 4.46
C ALA A 73 2.09 21.25 4.85
N PHE A 74 1.05 20.51 5.25
CA PHE A 74 -0.22 21.04 5.75
C PHE A 74 -0.28 21.20 7.29
N ASP A 75 0.83 20.95 8.00
CA ASP A 75 0.93 21.02 9.47
C ASP A 75 -0.07 20.11 10.20
N ASP A 76 -0.40 18.96 9.61
CA ASP A 76 -1.36 17.98 10.14
C ASP A 76 -0.71 17.03 11.15
N GLN A 77 -0.45 17.56 12.34
CA GLN A 77 0.16 16.82 13.43
C GLN A 77 -0.69 15.61 13.87
N ARG A 78 -2.02 15.71 13.77
CA ARG A 78 -2.93 14.63 14.18
C ARG A 78 -2.88 13.47 13.18
N GLY A 79 -2.86 13.76 11.89
CA GLY A 79 -2.67 12.75 10.86
C GLY A 79 -1.34 12.02 11.02
N LEU A 80 -0.26 12.76 11.26
CA LEU A 80 1.07 12.18 11.51
C LEU A 80 1.12 11.28 12.76
N GLU A 81 0.38 11.61 13.82
CA GLU A 81 0.27 10.77 15.01
C GLU A 81 -0.50 9.46 14.74
N LEU A 82 -1.58 9.52 13.96
CA LEU A 82 -2.33 8.33 13.56
C LEU A 82 -1.48 7.42 12.66
N ALA A 83 -0.75 8.00 11.71
CA ALA A 83 0.13 7.25 10.81
C ALA A 83 1.16 6.41 11.58
N LYS A 84 1.75 6.97 12.64
CA LYS A 84 2.70 6.26 13.53
C LYS A 84 2.08 5.06 14.25
N GLN A 85 0.76 5.04 14.46
CA GLN A 85 0.07 3.90 15.06
C GLN A 85 -0.23 2.81 14.03
N ILE A 86 -0.42 3.20 12.76
CA ILE A 86 -0.75 2.30 11.66
C ILE A 86 0.51 1.61 11.10
N TYR A 87 1.61 2.33 10.93
CA TYR A 87 2.84 1.80 10.31
C TYR A 87 3.35 0.49 10.89
N PRO A 88 3.40 0.27 12.23
CA PRO A 88 3.86 -0.99 12.80
C PRO A 88 3.04 -2.20 12.33
N ARG A 89 1.72 -2.02 12.12
CA ARG A 89 0.88 -3.12 11.64
C ARG A 89 1.11 -3.41 10.17
N ILE A 90 1.30 -2.36 9.36
CA ILE A 90 1.67 -2.50 7.94
C ILE A 90 3.01 -3.23 7.81
N GLU A 91 4.02 -2.87 8.61
CA GLU A 91 5.33 -3.54 8.63
C GLU A 91 5.22 -5.04 8.89
N VAL A 92 4.44 -5.46 9.90
CA VAL A 92 4.20 -6.89 10.18
C VAL A 92 3.58 -7.60 8.98
N ILE A 93 2.68 -6.94 8.25
CA ILE A 93 2.04 -7.53 7.06
C ILE A 93 3.05 -7.62 5.91
N THR A 94 3.90 -6.62 5.74
CA THR A 94 4.98 -6.65 4.75
C THR A 94 5.98 -7.77 5.04
N GLU A 95 6.38 -7.97 6.29
CA GLU A 95 7.26 -9.09 6.67
C GLU A 95 6.64 -10.44 6.31
N ALA A 96 5.33 -10.62 6.56
CA ALA A 96 4.62 -11.84 6.20
C ALA A 96 4.54 -12.04 4.67
N ALA A 97 4.36 -10.96 3.90
CA ALA A 97 4.37 -11.00 2.44
C ALA A 97 5.75 -11.41 1.88
N LEU A 98 6.82 -10.85 2.43
CA LEU A 98 8.19 -11.21 2.04
C LEU A 98 8.54 -12.64 2.41
N ALA A 99 8.18 -13.09 3.62
CA ALA A 99 8.39 -14.47 4.04
C ALA A 99 7.64 -15.47 3.14
N PHE A 100 6.45 -15.11 2.67
CA PHE A 100 5.70 -15.90 1.71
C PHE A 100 6.40 -15.97 0.34
N ASN A 101 6.87 -14.83 -0.17
CA ASN A 101 7.65 -14.78 -1.42
C ASN A 101 8.89 -15.68 -1.34
N ASP A 102 9.68 -15.56 -0.27
CA ASP A 102 10.90 -16.34 -0.08
C ASP A 102 10.64 -17.85 -0.08
N ARG A 103 9.50 -18.26 0.49
CA ARG A 103 9.08 -19.67 0.49
C ARG A 103 8.68 -20.15 -0.91
N CYS A 104 7.99 -19.33 -1.69
CA CYS A 104 7.67 -19.64 -3.08
C CYS A 104 8.94 -19.78 -3.94
N ASP A 105 9.92 -18.89 -3.75
CA ASP A 105 11.20 -18.90 -4.46
C ASP A 105 12.08 -20.11 -4.08
N ALA A 106 12.07 -20.53 -2.81
CA ALA A 106 12.84 -21.68 -2.33
C ALA A 106 12.35 -23.02 -2.90
N GLY A 107 11.18 -23.06 -3.55
CA GLY A 107 10.59 -24.28 -4.09
C GLY A 107 10.11 -25.25 -3.01
N ASP A 108 9.96 -24.78 -1.77
CA ASP A 108 9.50 -25.55 -0.60
C ASP A 108 7.97 -25.75 -0.58
N CYS A 109 7.35 -25.57 -1.75
CA CYS A 109 5.92 -25.77 -2.02
C CYS A 109 5.56 -27.26 -2.19
N GLY A 110 6.36 -28.19 -1.65
CA GLY A 110 6.09 -29.63 -1.71
C GLY A 110 4.83 -30.04 -0.94
N ASP A 111 4.41 -29.22 0.02
CA ASP A 111 3.15 -29.33 0.77
C ASP A 111 2.15 -28.25 0.28
N THR A 112 1.31 -28.63 -0.68
CA THR A 112 0.31 -27.74 -1.28
C THR A 112 -0.77 -27.31 -0.29
N GLU A 113 -1.10 -28.13 0.72
CA GLU A 113 -2.05 -27.76 1.76
C GLU A 113 -1.50 -26.65 2.65
N ALA A 114 -0.23 -26.75 3.04
CA ALA A 114 0.45 -25.70 3.80
C ALA A 114 0.56 -24.39 3.00
N VAL A 115 0.93 -24.46 1.72
CA VAL A 115 0.97 -23.26 0.84
C VAL A 115 -0.39 -22.60 0.73
N SER A 116 -1.45 -23.39 0.53
CA SER A 116 -2.81 -22.88 0.42
C SER A 116 -3.31 -22.22 1.70
N ALA A 117 -3.00 -22.80 2.86
CA ALA A 117 -3.33 -22.23 4.16
C ALA A 117 -2.60 -20.90 4.40
N GLU A 118 -1.31 -20.83 4.05
CA GLU A 118 -0.52 -19.59 4.16
C GLU A 118 -1.00 -18.51 3.19
N LEU A 119 -1.31 -18.86 1.93
CA LEU A 119 -1.88 -17.93 0.96
C LEU A 119 -3.20 -17.34 1.46
N THR A 120 -4.08 -18.19 2.02
CA THR A 120 -5.34 -17.74 2.62
C THR A 120 -5.11 -16.76 3.78
N ARG A 121 -4.15 -17.08 4.66
CA ARG A 121 -3.78 -16.20 5.78
C ARG A 121 -3.21 -14.88 5.27
N LEU A 122 -2.35 -14.92 4.26
CA LEU A 122 -1.79 -13.73 3.63
C LEU A 122 -2.90 -12.86 3.03
N GLY A 123 -3.89 -13.46 2.35
CA GLY A 123 -5.04 -12.73 1.82
C GLY A 123 -5.83 -11.98 2.89
N GLN A 124 -6.03 -12.58 4.07
CA GLN A 124 -6.68 -11.90 5.21
C GLN A 124 -5.84 -10.73 5.73
N MET A 125 -4.53 -10.91 5.82
CA MET A 125 -3.61 -9.85 6.24
C MET A 125 -3.53 -8.72 5.21
N LEU A 126 -3.56 -9.03 3.91
CA LEU A 126 -3.62 -8.03 2.84
C LEU A 126 -4.92 -7.24 2.88
N HIS A 127 -6.05 -7.88 3.16
CA HIS A 127 -7.31 -7.16 3.34
C HIS A 127 -7.23 -6.15 4.49
N GLU A 128 -6.69 -6.56 5.64
CA GLU A 128 -6.43 -5.64 6.75
C GLU A 128 -5.47 -4.51 6.34
N ARG A 129 -4.41 -4.83 5.58
CA ARG A 129 -3.49 -3.81 5.05
C ARG A 129 -4.21 -2.79 4.20
N PHE A 130 -5.12 -3.21 3.31
CA PHE A 130 -5.86 -2.28 2.45
C PHE A 130 -6.71 -1.29 3.27
N GLU A 131 -7.39 -1.77 4.31
CA GLU A 131 -8.18 -0.90 5.21
C GLU A 131 -7.29 0.12 5.95
N LEU A 132 -6.11 -0.32 6.41
CA LEU A 132 -5.15 0.57 7.06
C LEU A 132 -4.60 1.62 6.10
N GLU A 133 -4.33 1.23 4.85
CA GLU A 133 -3.85 2.13 3.80
C GLU A 133 -4.93 3.12 3.37
N ASP A 134 -6.19 2.70 3.29
CA ASP A 134 -7.32 3.59 3.00
C ASP A 134 -7.49 4.62 4.11
N CYS A 135 -7.33 4.21 5.38
CA CYS A 135 -7.30 5.13 6.51
C CYS A 135 -6.14 6.13 6.41
N LEU A 136 -4.94 5.70 6.00
CA LEU A 136 -3.81 6.60 5.76
C LEU A 136 -4.11 7.61 4.65
N ILE A 137 -4.67 7.18 3.52
CA ILE A 137 -5.04 8.07 2.41
C ILE A 137 -6.09 9.09 2.87
N GLU A 138 -7.13 8.64 3.58
CA GLU A 138 -8.20 9.51 4.04
C GLU A 138 -7.66 10.61 4.97
N VAL A 139 -6.81 10.23 5.92
CA VAL A 139 -6.35 11.14 6.96
C VAL A 139 -5.18 12.01 6.50
N LEU A 140 -4.26 11.49 5.68
CA LEU A 140 -3.05 12.22 5.28
C LEU A 140 -3.17 12.93 3.94
N HIS A 141 -4.18 12.64 3.13
CA HIS A 141 -4.32 13.21 1.80
C HIS A 141 -5.72 13.80 1.52
N THR A 142 -6.78 13.01 1.72
CA THR A 142 -8.16 13.48 1.46
C THR A 142 -8.56 14.61 2.39
N ALA A 143 -8.11 14.58 3.65
CA ALA A 143 -8.33 15.66 4.62
C ALA A 143 -7.84 17.04 4.14
N HIS A 144 -6.82 17.09 3.27
CA HIS A 144 -6.24 18.34 2.77
C HIS A 144 -6.90 18.83 1.46
N GLN A 145 -7.82 18.06 0.87
CA GLN A 145 -8.51 18.41 -0.38
C GLN A 145 -9.22 19.78 -0.32
N GLN A 146 -9.89 20.09 0.79
CA GLN A 146 -10.58 21.37 0.99
C GLN A 146 -9.60 22.54 1.19
N GLN A 147 -8.46 22.30 1.84
CA GLN A 147 -7.45 23.34 2.05
C GLN A 147 -6.69 23.67 0.77
N ALA A 148 -6.43 22.65 -0.06
CA ALA A 148 -5.94 22.81 -1.41
C ALA A 148 -6.93 23.63 -2.27
N THR A 149 -8.20 23.23 -2.33
CA THR A 149 -9.20 23.94 -3.16
C THR A 149 -9.54 25.36 -2.66
N ALA A 150 -9.50 25.63 -1.35
CA ALA A 150 -9.77 26.95 -0.78
C ALA A 150 -8.67 27.99 -1.05
N ALA A 151 -7.44 27.57 -1.38
CA ALA A 151 -6.35 28.47 -1.72
C ALA A 151 -6.48 29.14 -3.11
N VAL A 152 -7.54 28.80 -3.87
CA VAL A 152 -7.77 29.23 -5.26
C VAL A 152 -8.76 30.40 -5.36
N VAL A 153 -9.46 30.76 -4.28
CA VAL A 153 -10.50 31.81 -4.25
C VAL A 153 -10.02 33.02 -3.45
#